data_AF-A0A7J5B470-F1
#
_entry.id   AF-A0A7J5B470-F1
#
_cell.length_a   1.000
_cell.length_b   1.000
_cell.length_c   1.000
_cell.angle_alpha   90.00
_cell.angle_beta   90.00
_cell.angle_gamma   90.00
#
_symmetry.space_group_name_H-M   'P 1'
#
loop_
_entity.id
_entity.type
_entity.pdbx_description
1 polymer ?
#
loop_
_entity_poly.entity_id
_entity_poly.type
_entity_poly.pdbx_seq_one_letter_code
_entity_poly.pdbx_strand_id
1 'polypeptide(L)'
;MTSIHTLNRIIADAASAPSAHNTQPWSPRMIGDGAALELRVARKRTLPASDPTGRDTLLGLGAWLEAFSVSAAAHRVDFEVELLPALADPEAIVHARSDDPVLRIQLRQGRESTGDGTGDGTGDGTEGGTPNVRTTDADGHDGSTDAPGSRLAPAGAASPASSGGPDSDRHLLASRKTVRSGLEPAKGLVLELANALPAWLRLVPVDADDLRHFSALGTADTVREPGVARELAHWLRLHPSHPRYDVDGLNDRVLGVPAVAARFASAFTRNRRLREAAVRVVTPRRGAVAPRAARGAGLGGG
;
A
#
# COMPACT_ATOMS: atom_id res chain seq x y z
N MET A 1 8.49 22.65 -15.29
CA MET A 1 8.07 22.12 -13.98
C MET A 1 6.78 21.36 -14.21
N THR A 2 6.57 20.20 -13.57
CA THR A 2 5.29 19.48 -13.67
C THR A 2 4.17 20.40 -13.20
N SER A 3 3.15 20.60 -14.03
CA SER A 3 2.00 21.42 -13.64
C SER A 3 1.34 20.85 -12.38
N ILE A 4 0.94 21.72 -11.45
CA ILE A 4 0.15 21.36 -10.26
C ILE A 4 -1.08 20.54 -10.64
N HIS A 5 -1.72 20.85 -11.78
CA HIS A 5 -2.86 20.09 -12.29
C HIS A 5 -2.49 18.65 -12.62
N THR A 6 -1.38 18.45 -13.31
CA THR A 6 -0.86 17.12 -13.64
C THR A 6 -0.51 16.34 -12.38
N LEU A 7 0.20 16.97 -11.43
CA LEU A 7 0.57 16.34 -10.16
C LEU A 7 -0.66 15.96 -9.33
N ASN A 8 -1.68 16.81 -9.26
CA ASN A 8 -2.94 16.49 -8.59
C ASN A 8 -3.64 15.28 -9.21
N ARG A 9 -3.61 15.13 -10.55
CA ARG A 9 -4.17 13.93 -11.20
C ARG A 9 -3.39 12.67 -10.82
N ILE A 10 -2.07 12.72 -10.83
CA ILE A 10 -1.22 11.60 -10.42
C ILE A 10 -1.51 11.20 -8.96
N ILE A 11 -1.62 12.17 -8.05
CA ILE A 11 -1.95 11.92 -6.64
C ILE A 11 -3.35 11.30 -6.49
N ALA A 12 -4.33 11.78 -7.28
CA ALA A 12 -5.69 11.25 -7.27
C ALA A 12 -5.74 9.79 -7.75
N ASP A 13 -5.00 9.46 -8.82
CA ASP A 13 -4.91 8.09 -9.31
C ASP A 13 -4.19 7.19 -8.30
N ALA A 14 -3.12 7.68 -7.68
CA ALA A 14 -2.40 6.97 -6.62
C ALA A 14 -3.30 6.66 -5.41
N ALA A 15 -4.23 7.57 -5.07
CA ALA A 15 -5.19 7.36 -3.98
C ALA A 15 -6.19 6.22 -4.22
N SER A 16 -6.25 5.64 -5.43
CA SER A 16 -7.02 4.43 -5.73
C SER A 16 -6.33 3.12 -5.27
N ALA A 17 -5.10 3.22 -4.75
CA ALA A 17 -4.36 2.08 -4.24
C ALA A 17 -5.14 1.31 -3.16
N PRO A 18 -4.96 -0.02 -3.05
CA PRO A 18 -5.55 -0.79 -1.97
C PRO A 18 -4.86 -0.48 -0.63
N SER A 19 -5.62 -0.56 0.47
CA SER A 19 -5.09 -0.48 1.84
C SER A 19 -5.94 -1.33 2.78
N ALA A 20 -5.36 -1.79 3.89
CA ALA A 20 -6.09 -2.53 4.91
C ALA A 20 -7.32 -1.73 5.38
N HIS A 21 -8.46 -2.41 5.46
CA HIS A 21 -9.78 -1.82 5.74
C HIS A 21 -10.16 -0.61 4.87
N ASN A 22 -9.49 -0.39 3.73
CA ASN A 22 -9.62 0.85 2.96
C ASN A 22 -9.37 2.11 3.83
N THR A 23 -8.36 2.03 4.69
CA THR A 23 -7.98 3.11 5.61
C THR A 23 -7.36 4.31 4.89
N GLN A 24 -6.73 4.10 3.72
CA GLN A 24 -6.03 5.12 2.93
C GLN A 24 -5.04 5.92 3.78
N PRO A 25 -4.01 5.25 4.34
CA PRO A 25 -3.17 5.83 5.39
C PRO A 25 -2.22 6.93 4.89
N TRP A 26 -2.14 7.16 3.58
CA TRP A 26 -1.28 8.18 2.98
C TRP A 26 -1.78 9.62 3.20
N SER A 27 -0.82 10.52 3.42
CA SER A 27 -1.03 11.97 3.52
C SER A 27 0.03 12.70 2.69
N PRO A 28 -0.14 12.78 1.36
CA PRO A 28 0.79 13.46 0.47
C PRO A 28 0.76 14.99 0.68
N ARG A 29 1.94 15.63 0.67
CA ARG A 29 2.11 17.08 0.78
C ARG A 29 3.06 17.58 -0.30
N MET A 30 2.59 18.50 -1.16
CA MET A 30 3.44 19.15 -2.17
C MET A 30 4.42 20.13 -1.52
N ILE A 31 5.64 20.17 -2.04
CA ILE A 31 6.75 21.03 -1.61
C ILE A 31 7.26 21.83 -2.82
N GLY A 32 7.66 23.09 -2.60
CA GLY A 32 8.32 23.93 -3.61
C GLY A 32 7.52 24.06 -4.91
N ASP A 33 6.25 24.48 -4.81
CA ASP A 33 5.32 24.65 -5.93
C ASP A 33 5.15 23.43 -6.85
N GLY A 34 5.29 22.23 -6.28
CA GLY A 34 5.16 20.97 -7.02
C GLY A 34 6.49 20.42 -7.54
N ALA A 35 7.63 20.93 -7.06
CA ALA A 35 8.94 20.32 -7.33
C ALA A 35 9.12 18.96 -6.66
N ALA A 36 8.47 18.74 -5.51
CA ALA A 36 8.52 17.47 -4.80
C ALA A 36 7.22 17.18 -4.03
N LEU A 37 7.08 15.93 -3.61
CA LEU A 37 6.04 15.47 -2.72
C LEU A 37 6.64 14.79 -1.49
N GLU A 38 6.20 15.16 -0.30
CA GLU A 38 6.44 14.39 0.92
C GLU A 38 5.24 13.49 1.20
N LEU A 39 5.48 12.20 1.41
CA LEU A 39 4.44 11.27 1.85
C LEU A 39 4.55 11.06 3.35
N ARG A 40 3.47 11.35 4.08
CA ARG A 40 3.31 11.05 5.51
C ARG A 40 2.29 9.94 5.70
N VAL A 41 2.28 9.33 6.88
CA VAL A 41 1.19 8.46 7.33
C VAL A 41 0.22 9.25 8.20
N ALA A 42 -1.04 9.26 7.80
CA ALA A 42 -2.13 9.86 8.55
C ALA A 42 -2.40 9.02 9.82
N ARG A 43 -1.92 9.49 10.98
CA ARG A 43 -2.03 8.81 12.28
C ARG A 43 -3.44 8.32 12.66
N LYS A 44 -4.50 9.00 12.21
CA LYS A 44 -5.90 8.59 12.48
C LYS A 44 -6.42 7.47 11.57
N ARG A 45 -5.59 7.05 10.61
CA ARG A 45 -5.90 6.03 9.60
C ARG A 45 -4.99 4.81 9.75
N THR A 46 -4.24 4.71 10.85
CA THR A 46 -3.45 3.52 11.19
C THR A 46 -4.32 2.50 11.93
N LEU A 47 -3.83 1.27 12.02
CA LEU A 47 -4.52 0.13 12.60
C LEU A 47 -3.69 -0.48 13.74
N PRO A 48 -3.43 0.23 14.86
CA PRO A 48 -2.52 -0.25 15.90
C PRO A 48 -2.94 -1.57 16.56
N ALA A 49 -4.23 -1.95 16.49
CA ALA A 49 -4.67 -3.25 16.98
C ALA A 49 -4.51 -4.36 15.94
N SER A 50 -4.90 -4.11 14.68
CA SER A 50 -4.90 -5.14 13.62
C SER A 50 -3.56 -5.25 12.88
N ASP A 51 -2.78 -4.16 12.85
CA ASP A 51 -1.47 -4.01 12.23
C ASP A 51 -0.45 -3.38 13.23
N PRO A 52 -0.14 -4.07 14.35
CA PRO A 52 0.73 -3.51 15.39
C PRO A 52 2.17 -3.28 14.91
N THR A 53 2.61 -3.98 13.87
CA THR A 53 3.95 -3.89 13.27
C THR A 53 4.07 -2.83 12.18
N GLY A 54 2.94 -2.30 11.70
CA GLY A 54 2.88 -1.38 10.56
C GLY A 54 3.11 -2.03 9.19
N ARG A 55 3.14 -3.36 9.11
CA ARG A 55 3.38 -4.09 7.86
C ARG A 55 2.31 -3.79 6.82
N ASP A 56 1.03 -3.85 7.18
CA ASP A 56 -0.07 -3.58 6.24
C ASP A 56 -0.08 -2.12 5.81
N THR A 57 0.27 -1.23 6.73
CA THR A 57 0.45 0.20 6.45
C THR A 57 1.55 0.40 5.40
N LEU A 58 2.72 -0.22 5.56
CA LEU A 58 3.81 -0.15 4.59
C LEU A 58 3.44 -0.75 3.23
N LEU A 59 2.75 -1.89 3.21
CA LEU A 59 2.25 -2.49 1.96
C LEU A 59 1.29 -1.54 1.24
N GLY A 60 0.41 -0.87 1.99
CA GLY A 60 -0.49 0.15 1.43
C GLY A 60 0.26 1.36 0.87
N LEU A 61 1.32 1.83 1.53
CA LEU A 61 2.18 2.90 1.01
C LEU A 61 2.95 2.48 -0.25
N GLY A 62 3.44 1.24 -0.30
CA GLY A 62 4.08 0.67 -1.48
C GLY A 62 3.11 0.60 -2.67
N ALA A 63 1.88 0.13 -2.44
CA ALA A 63 0.84 0.11 -3.47
C ALA A 63 0.45 1.52 -3.94
N TRP A 64 0.45 2.50 -3.04
CA TRP A 64 0.24 3.91 -3.40
C TRP A 64 1.38 4.44 -4.29
N LEU A 65 2.63 4.13 -3.96
CA LEU A 65 3.79 4.53 -4.76
C LEU A 65 3.82 3.86 -6.14
N GLU A 66 3.42 2.60 -6.23
CA GLU A 66 3.26 1.89 -7.50
C GLU A 66 2.19 2.54 -8.37
N ALA A 67 1.01 2.84 -7.81
CA ALA A 67 -0.06 3.55 -8.51
C ALA A 67 0.38 4.97 -8.95
N PHE A 68 1.15 5.66 -8.11
CA PHE A 68 1.79 6.93 -8.46
C PHE A 68 2.72 6.76 -9.67
N SER A 69 3.57 5.73 -9.67
CA SER A 69 4.51 5.42 -10.75
C SER A 69 3.79 5.18 -12.08
N VAL A 70 2.75 4.34 -12.06
CA VAL A 70 1.92 4.05 -13.25
C VAL A 70 1.29 5.33 -13.79
N SER A 71 0.69 6.15 -12.93
CA SER A 71 0.08 7.39 -13.39
C SER A 71 1.11 8.41 -13.86
N ALA A 72 2.27 8.52 -13.20
CA ALA A 72 3.33 9.43 -13.60
C ALA A 72 3.88 9.09 -14.99
N ALA A 73 4.08 7.80 -15.29
CA ALA A 73 4.47 7.33 -16.62
C ALA A 73 3.47 7.74 -17.71
N ALA A 74 2.16 7.61 -17.45
CA ALA A 74 1.11 8.05 -18.38
C ALA A 74 1.13 9.56 -18.64
N HIS A 75 1.55 10.36 -17.67
CA HIS A 75 1.73 11.82 -17.83
C HIS A 75 3.14 12.23 -18.24
N ARG A 76 4.03 11.28 -18.54
CA ARG A 76 5.46 11.53 -18.88
C ARG A 76 6.20 12.35 -17.82
N VAL A 77 5.92 12.06 -16.55
CA VAL A 77 6.59 12.69 -15.40
C VAL A 77 7.59 11.69 -14.82
N ASP A 78 8.86 12.05 -14.91
CA ASP A 78 9.93 11.31 -14.25
C ASP A 78 10.02 11.74 -12.78
N PHE A 79 10.44 10.83 -11.90
CA PHE A 79 10.63 11.13 -10.49
C PHE A 79 11.68 10.22 -9.85
N GLU A 80 12.19 10.66 -8.71
CA GLU A 80 13.04 9.86 -7.81
C GLU A 80 12.35 9.72 -6.45
N VAL A 81 12.66 8.64 -5.74
CA VAL A 81 12.11 8.36 -4.41
C VAL A 81 13.25 8.27 -3.42
N GLU A 82 13.17 9.09 -2.37
CA GLU A 82 14.05 9.09 -1.21
C GLU A 82 13.29 8.49 -0.02
N LEU A 83 13.86 7.46 0.61
CA LEU A 83 13.37 6.95 1.88
C LEU A 83 13.84 7.88 3.01
N LEU A 84 12.93 8.31 3.86
CA LEU A 84 13.24 9.24 4.95
C LEU A 84 13.39 8.49 6.29
N PRO A 85 14.13 9.04 7.28
CA PRO A 85 14.45 8.34 8.53
C PRO A 85 13.24 7.79 9.30
N ALA A 86 12.07 8.44 9.19
CA ALA A 86 10.84 8.00 9.84
C ALA A 86 10.42 6.58 9.42
N LEU A 87 10.74 6.16 8.19
CA LEU A 87 10.42 4.84 7.66
C LEU A 87 11.19 3.71 8.38
N ALA A 88 12.28 4.02 9.08
CA ALA A 88 13.08 3.03 9.81
C ALA A 88 12.37 2.46 11.05
N ASP A 89 11.33 3.14 11.57
CA ASP A 89 10.50 2.65 12.68
C ASP A 89 9.00 2.68 12.31
N PRO A 90 8.52 1.70 11.51
CA PRO A 90 7.11 1.61 11.11
C PRO A 90 6.16 1.47 12.30
N GLU A 91 6.61 0.83 13.39
CA GLU A 91 5.83 0.71 14.62
C GLU A 91 5.57 2.07 15.25
N ALA A 92 6.57 2.95 15.32
CA ALA A 92 6.38 4.31 15.81
C ALA A 92 5.34 5.09 15.00
N ILE A 93 5.30 4.86 13.69
CA ILE A 93 4.32 5.50 12.82
C ILE A 93 2.89 5.02 13.17
N VAL A 94 2.66 3.70 13.21
CA VAL A 94 1.31 3.16 13.43
C VAL A 94 0.77 3.42 14.82
N HIS A 95 1.66 3.50 15.82
CA HIS A 95 1.32 3.87 17.18
C HIS A 95 1.31 5.39 17.42
N ALA A 96 1.29 6.19 16.34
CA ALA A 96 1.16 7.64 16.37
C ALA A 96 2.28 8.37 17.15
N ARG A 97 3.47 7.74 17.26
CA ARG A 97 4.67 8.28 17.92
C ARG A 97 5.50 9.18 17.00
N SER A 98 5.24 9.16 15.68
CA SER A 98 5.81 10.08 14.68
C SER A 98 4.76 10.51 13.65
N ASP A 99 4.89 11.73 13.11
CA ASP A 99 4.15 12.28 11.94
C ASP A 99 5.11 12.75 10.85
N ASP A 100 6.38 12.39 10.97
CA ASP A 100 7.40 12.75 10.01
C ASP A 100 7.13 12.12 8.64
N PRO A 101 7.59 12.76 7.56
CA PRO A 101 7.44 12.19 6.24
C PRO A 101 8.30 10.93 6.15
N VAL A 102 7.75 9.91 5.50
CA VAL A 102 8.36 8.58 5.34
C VAL A 102 9.05 8.43 3.99
N LEU A 103 8.56 9.17 2.98
CA LEU A 103 9.13 9.22 1.64
C LEU A 103 9.17 10.67 1.16
N ARG A 104 10.17 11.00 0.35
CA ARG A 104 10.14 12.18 -0.52
C ARG A 104 10.23 11.72 -1.97
N ILE A 105 9.38 12.30 -2.81
CA ILE A 105 9.33 12.05 -4.25
C ILE A 105 9.75 13.34 -4.94
N GLN A 106 10.94 13.34 -5.54
CA GLN A 106 11.45 14.48 -6.30
C GLN A 106 11.03 14.35 -7.76
N LEU A 107 10.31 15.35 -8.30
CA LEU A 107 9.91 15.32 -9.69
C LEU A 107 11.05 15.81 -10.59
N ARG A 108 11.32 15.06 -11.65
CA ARG A 108 12.26 15.45 -12.71
C ARG A 108 11.46 15.94 -13.91
N GLN A 109 12.02 16.91 -14.63
CA GLN A 109 11.42 17.28 -15.92
C GLN A 109 11.79 16.20 -16.93
N GLY A 110 10.79 15.66 -17.63
CA GLY A 110 11.05 14.89 -18.84
C GLY A 110 11.85 15.77 -19.79
N ARG A 111 12.91 15.21 -20.39
CA ARG A 111 13.62 15.92 -21.47
C ARG A 111 12.58 16.22 -22.55
N GLU A 112 12.29 17.48 -22.80
CA GLU A 112 11.71 17.87 -24.07
C GLU A 112 12.64 17.30 -25.14
N SER A 113 12.11 16.45 -26.01
CA SER A 113 12.80 16.16 -27.26
C SER A 113 12.88 17.49 -27.99
N THR A 114 14.01 18.19 -27.85
CA THR A 114 14.38 19.27 -28.74
C THR A 114 14.55 18.65 -30.12
N GLY A 115 13.42 18.52 -30.84
CA GLY A 115 13.41 18.39 -32.28
C GLY A 115 13.75 19.75 -32.85
N ASP A 116 15.05 20.04 -32.91
CA ASP A 116 15.59 21.04 -33.82
C ASP A 116 16.46 20.30 -34.83
N GLY A 117 16.16 20.52 -36.11
CA GLY A 117 16.79 19.81 -37.21
C GLY A 117 15.89 19.63 -38.42
N THR A 118 15.51 20.74 -39.05
CA THR A 118 15.17 20.77 -40.48
C THR A 118 16.31 20.12 -41.27
N GLY A 119 16.03 19.03 -41.98
CA GLY A 119 17.00 18.34 -42.83
C GLY A 119 16.30 17.30 -43.70
N ASP A 120 16.01 17.70 -44.93
CA ASP A 120 15.64 16.86 -46.07
C ASP A 120 16.61 15.68 -46.24
N GLY A 121 16.09 14.47 -46.53
CA GLY A 121 16.91 13.28 -46.69
C GLY A 121 16.10 11.98 -46.59
N THR A 122 15.73 11.44 -47.75
CA THR A 122 15.14 10.11 -47.96
C THR A 122 16.07 9.01 -47.43
N GLY A 123 15.56 8.09 -46.61
CA GLY A 123 16.31 6.93 -46.12
C GLY A 123 15.46 5.95 -45.33
N ASP A 124 15.19 4.80 -45.94
CA ASP A 124 14.59 3.60 -45.38
C ASP A 124 15.48 3.00 -44.26
N GLY A 125 14.88 2.51 -43.17
CA GLY A 125 15.62 1.94 -42.04
C GLY A 125 14.78 1.80 -40.77
N THR A 126 14.30 0.59 -40.51
CA THR A 126 13.54 0.20 -39.31
C THR A 126 14.50 -0.12 -38.16
N GLU A 127 14.64 0.73 -37.15
CA GLU A 127 15.23 0.35 -35.86
C GLU A 127 14.51 1.02 -34.68
N GLY A 128 13.99 0.20 -33.78
CA GLY A 128 13.29 0.60 -32.56
C GLY A 128 14.27 1.02 -31.47
N GLY A 129 14.23 2.30 -31.08
CA GLY A 129 15.07 2.86 -30.03
C GLY A 129 14.53 2.61 -28.62
N THR A 130 15.28 1.87 -27.81
CA THR A 130 15.16 1.79 -26.34
C THR A 130 15.70 3.06 -25.66
N PRO A 131 15.13 3.57 -24.56
CA PRO A 131 15.74 4.68 -23.83
C PRO A 131 16.94 4.23 -22.99
N ASN A 132 17.99 5.04 -23.05
CA ASN A 132 19.34 4.81 -22.52
C ASN A 132 19.44 4.64 -21.00
N VAL A 133 20.11 3.55 -20.58
CA VAL A 133 20.84 3.42 -19.31
C VAL A 133 22.23 4.03 -19.48
N ARG A 134 22.67 4.91 -18.58
CA ARG A 134 24.08 5.32 -18.48
C ARG A 134 24.61 4.98 -17.10
N THR A 135 25.54 4.03 -17.05
CA THR A 135 26.53 3.85 -16.00
C THR A 135 27.71 4.78 -16.30
N THR A 136 28.16 5.53 -15.32
CA THR A 136 29.48 6.18 -15.36
C THR A 136 30.30 5.58 -14.24
N ASP A 137 31.26 4.74 -14.61
CA ASP A 137 32.40 4.39 -13.77
C ASP A 137 33.36 5.58 -13.73
N ALA A 138 33.84 5.94 -12.55
CA ALA A 138 35.03 6.75 -12.38
C ALA A 138 35.68 6.42 -11.04
N ASP A 139 36.83 5.75 -11.11
CA ASP A 139 37.84 5.69 -10.07
C ASP A 139 38.28 7.10 -9.66
N GLY A 140 38.33 7.36 -8.35
CA GLY A 140 38.80 8.62 -7.78
C GLY A 140 38.82 8.56 -6.26
N HIS A 141 40.00 8.28 -5.71
CA HIS A 141 40.30 8.15 -4.29
C HIS A 141 40.48 9.53 -3.65
N ASP A 142 39.59 9.94 -2.73
CA ASP A 142 39.86 10.94 -1.68
C ASP A 142 38.85 10.73 -0.52
N GLY A 143 39.36 10.76 0.70
CA GLY A 143 38.66 10.44 1.94
C GLY A 143 37.99 11.65 2.57
N SER A 144 36.69 11.54 2.78
CA SER A 144 35.99 12.24 3.85
C SER A 144 34.80 11.40 4.30
N THR A 145 34.74 11.10 5.60
CA THR A 145 33.65 10.41 6.29
C THR A 145 32.33 11.12 6.07
N ASP A 146 31.45 10.50 5.29
CA ASP A 146 30.04 10.87 5.17
C ASP A 146 29.16 9.67 5.57
N ALA A 147 28.14 9.94 6.38
CA ALA A 147 27.22 8.96 6.93
C ALA A 147 26.44 8.22 5.81
N PRO A 148 26.04 6.95 5.98
CA PRO A 148 25.39 6.19 4.92
C PRO A 148 23.94 6.69 4.74
N GLY A 149 23.75 7.66 3.86
CA GLY A 149 22.45 7.96 3.28
C GLY A 149 22.06 6.81 2.35
N SER A 150 21.10 5.99 2.78
CA SER A 150 20.56 4.89 1.98
C SER A 150 19.75 5.43 0.80
N ARG A 151 20.43 5.92 -0.24
CA ARG A 151 19.85 5.95 -1.58
C ARG A 151 19.75 4.50 -2.03
N LEU A 152 18.55 3.94 -2.04
CA LEU A 152 18.30 2.86 -2.98
C LEU A 152 18.58 3.43 -4.38
N ALA A 153 19.35 2.69 -5.18
CA ALA A 153 19.31 2.81 -6.64
C ALA A 153 17.84 2.99 -7.06
N PRO A 154 17.54 3.81 -8.09
CA PRO A 154 16.16 4.08 -8.50
C PRO A 154 15.42 2.76 -8.48
N ALA A 155 14.36 2.68 -7.66
CA ALA A 155 13.52 1.49 -7.56
C ALA A 155 13.31 1.04 -8.99
N GLY A 156 14.02 -0.04 -9.39
CA GLY A 156 14.24 -0.34 -10.79
C GLY A 156 12.89 -0.24 -11.43
N ALA A 157 12.73 0.72 -12.35
CA ALA A 157 11.44 1.13 -12.84
C ALA A 157 10.65 -0.16 -13.05
N ALA A 158 9.67 -0.40 -12.18
CA ALA A 158 8.82 -1.55 -12.36
C ALA A 158 8.05 -1.14 -13.61
N SER A 159 8.62 -1.46 -14.77
CA SER A 159 7.95 -1.32 -16.05
C SER A 159 6.71 -2.16 -15.85
N PRO A 160 5.52 -1.52 -15.78
CA PRO A 160 4.30 -2.29 -15.62
C PRO A 160 4.29 -3.29 -16.77
N ALA A 161 4.13 -4.56 -16.44
CA ALA A 161 4.19 -5.67 -17.37
C ALA A 161 2.95 -5.73 -18.27
N SER A 162 2.35 -4.59 -18.65
CA SER A 162 1.29 -4.59 -19.64
C SER A 162 1.86 -4.32 -21.02
N SER A 163 1.43 -5.14 -21.97
CA SER A 163 1.68 -4.98 -23.40
C SER A 163 0.98 -3.75 -24.00
N GLY A 164 0.24 -2.97 -23.20
CA GLY A 164 -0.63 -1.88 -23.65
C GLY A 164 -0.04 -0.47 -23.49
N GLY A 165 1.08 -0.33 -22.78
CA GLY A 165 1.74 0.95 -22.52
C GLY A 165 1.06 1.82 -21.44
N PRO A 166 1.64 2.99 -21.12
CA PRO A 166 1.32 3.74 -19.90
C PRO A 166 -0.16 4.17 -19.75
N ASP A 167 -0.82 4.53 -20.85
CA ASP A 167 -2.24 4.91 -20.83
C ASP A 167 -3.15 3.71 -20.54
N SER A 168 -2.78 2.52 -21.04
CA SER A 168 -3.49 1.27 -20.76
C SER A 168 -3.32 0.88 -19.28
N ASP A 169 -2.11 0.99 -18.75
CA ASP A 169 -1.82 0.72 -17.32
C ASP A 169 -2.61 1.62 -16.38
N ARG A 170 -2.71 2.91 -16.71
CA ARG A 170 -3.52 3.86 -15.94
C ARG A 170 -5.01 3.53 -16.01
N HIS A 171 -5.50 3.03 -17.14
CA HIS A 171 -6.89 2.55 -17.25
C HIS A 171 -7.13 1.27 -16.42
N LEU A 172 -6.15 0.36 -16.39
CA LEU A 172 -6.19 -0.83 -15.53
C LEU A 172 -6.21 -0.43 -14.04
N LEU A 173 -5.37 0.54 -13.64
CA LEU A 173 -5.37 1.09 -12.30
C LEU A 173 -6.76 1.64 -11.91
N ALA A 174 -7.38 2.42 -12.80
CA ALA A 174 -8.69 3.01 -12.56
C ALA A 174 -9.84 1.99 -12.49
N SER A 175 -9.70 0.83 -13.14
CA SER A 175 -10.73 -0.21 -13.19
C SER A 175 -10.53 -1.31 -12.13
N ARG A 176 -9.38 -1.33 -11.44
CA ARG A 176 -9.04 -2.30 -10.41
C ARG A 176 -10.04 -2.25 -9.24
N LYS A 177 -10.49 -3.42 -8.79
CA LYS A 177 -11.34 -3.57 -7.61
C LYS A 177 -11.02 -4.83 -6.82
N THR A 178 -11.29 -4.79 -5.51
CA THR A 178 -11.25 -6.00 -4.68
C THR A 178 -12.53 -6.80 -4.92
N VAL A 179 -12.39 -8.02 -5.43
CA VAL A 179 -13.50 -8.96 -5.63
C VAL A 179 -13.56 -9.91 -4.43
N ARG A 180 -14.75 -10.05 -3.82
CA ARG A 180 -15.00 -10.98 -2.70
C ARG A 180 -16.01 -12.09 -3.03
N SER A 181 -16.48 -12.13 -4.27
CA SER A 181 -17.32 -13.21 -4.79
C SER A 181 -16.46 -14.38 -5.29
N GLY A 182 -17.11 -15.46 -5.73
CA GLY A 182 -16.43 -16.54 -6.46
C GLY A 182 -15.65 -16.00 -7.66
N LEU A 183 -14.46 -16.57 -7.87
CA LEU A 183 -13.58 -16.31 -9.01
C LEU A 183 -13.35 -17.62 -9.74
N GLU A 184 -13.33 -17.57 -11.07
CA GLU A 184 -12.98 -18.72 -11.89
C GLU A 184 -11.46 -18.88 -12.00
N PRO A 185 -10.93 -20.12 -12.00
CA PRO A 185 -9.50 -20.35 -12.16
C PRO A 185 -8.98 -19.84 -13.51
N ALA A 186 -7.97 -18.97 -13.48
CA ALA A 186 -7.23 -18.55 -14.67
C ALA A 186 -6.09 -19.54 -14.96
N LYS A 187 -6.26 -20.38 -16.00
CA LYS A 187 -5.26 -21.38 -16.40
C LYS A 187 -3.96 -20.69 -16.83
N GLY A 188 -2.82 -21.15 -16.30
CA GLY A 188 -1.49 -20.64 -16.66
C GLY A 188 -1.04 -19.39 -15.92
N LEU A 189 -1.94 -18.69 -15.21
CA LEU A 189 -1.65 -17.41 -14.56
C LEU A 189 -0.45 -17.47 -13.60
N VAL A 190 -0.36 -18.51 -12.77
CA VAL A 190 0.74 -18.65 -11.80
C VAL A 190 2.09 -18.77 -12.50
N LEU A 191 2.15 -19.52 -13.60
CA LEU A 191 3.39 -19.72 -14.36
C LEU A 191 3.78 -18.43 -15.11
N GLU A 192 2.81 -17.76 -15.72
CA GLU A 192 2.99 -16.49 -16.38
C GLU A 192 3.53 -15.43 -15.41
N LEU A 193 2.87 -15.25 -14.27
CA LEU A 193 3.28 -14.28 -13.26
C LEU A 193 4.63 -14.64 -12.65
N ALA A 194 4.91 -15.92 -12.36
CA ALA A 194 6.19 -16.33 -11.79
C ALA A 194 7.39 -15.93 -12.67
N ASN A 195 7.21 -15.84 -13.99
CA ASN A 195 8.25 -15.39 -14.93
C ASN A 195 8.35 -13.86 -15.06
N ALA A 196 7.33 -13.12 -14.63
CA ALA A 196 7.28 -11.66 -14.71
C ALA A 196 7.64 -10.97 -13.38
N LEU A 197 7.70 -11.71 -12.27
CA LEU A 197 7.98 -11.14 -10.95
C LEU A 197 9.47 -10.83 -10.75
N PRO A 198 9.79 -9.76 -10.00
CA PRO A 198 11.17 -9.46 -9.64
C PRO A 198 11.73 -10.53 -8.69
N ALA A 199 13.05 -10.72 -8.70
CA ALA A 199 13.72 -11.80 -7.96
C ALA A 199 13.47 -11.82 -6.43
N TRP A 200 13.08 -10.67 -5.84
CA TRP A 200 12.74 -10.56 -4.41
C TRP A 200 11.30 -10.96 -4.09
N LEU A 201 10.45 -11.20 -5.09
CA LEU A 201 9.05 -11.57 -4.93
C LEU A 201 8.78 -12.92 -5.60
N ARG A 202 8.09 -13.82 -4.90
CA ARG A 202 7.74 -15.14 -5.41
C ARG A 202 6.27 -15.45 -5.17
N LEU A 203 5.66 -16.19 -6.09
CA LEU A 203 4.35 -16.81 -5.89
C LEU A 203 4.54 -18.21 -5.31
N VAL A 204 3.77 -18.50 -4.27
CA VAL A 204 3.69 -19.83 -3.67
C VAL A 204 2.24 -20.29 -3.85
N PRO A 205 1.96 -21.29 -4.69
CA PRO A 205 0.61 -21.82 -4.82
C PRO A 205 0.22 -22.50 -3.50
N VAL A 206 -1.01 -22.23 -3.04
CA VAL A 206 -1.59 -22.84 -1.84
C VAL A 206 -2.87 -23.53 -2.25
N ASP A 207 -3.12 -24.73 -1.71
CA ASP A 207 -4.36 -25.45 -1.95
C ASP A 207 -5.56 -24.64 -1.45
N ALA A 208 -6.67 -24.72 -2.18
CA ALA A 208 -7.84 -23.90 -1.91
C ALA A 208 -8.56 -24.32 -0.61
N ASP A 209 -8.57 -25.61 -0.27
CA ASP A 209 -9.14 -26.10 0.99
C ASP A 209 -8.26 -25.71 2.18
N ASP A 210 -6.95 -25.84 2.05
CA ASP A 210 -6.01 -25.40 3.08
C ASP A 210 -6.13 -23.89 3.32
N LEU A 211 -6.17 -23.08 2.25
CA LEU A 211 -6.33 -21.63 2.37
C LEU A 211 -7.66 -21.26 3.02
N ARG A 212 -8.76 -21.97 2.68
CA ARG A 212 -10.07 -21.79 3.35
C ARG A 212 -9.97 -22.10 4.84
N HIS A 213 -9.33 -23.21 5.20
CA HIS A 213 -9.15 -23.62 6.59
C HIS A 213 -8.34 -22.61 7.39
N PHE A 214 -7.15 -22.23 6.91
CA PHE A 214 -6.29 -21.27 7.59
C PHE A 214 -6.91 -19.87 7.66
N SER A 215 -7.62 -19.43 6.62
CA SER A 215 -8.33 -18.15 6.64
C SER A 215 -9.45 -18.12 7.69
N ALA A 216 -10.19 -19.22 7.84
CA ALA A 216 -11.23 -19.34 8.87
C ALA A 216 -10.64 -19.29 10.28
N LEU A 217 -9.54 -20.01 10.52
CA LEU A 217 -8.82 -19.98 11.81
C LEU A 217 -8.24 -18.60 12.12
N GLY A 218 -7.56 -17.98 11.16
CA GLY A 218 -6.99 -16.64 11.31
C GLY A 218 -8.06 -15.59 11.60
N THR A 219 -9.20 -15.66 10.89
CA THR A 219 -10.35 -14.78 11.15
C THR A 219 -10.87 -14.99 12.57
N ALA A 220 -11.09 -16.24 13.00
CA ALA A 220 -11.58 -16.56 14.33
C ALA A 220 -10.63 -16.07 15.43
N ASP A 221 -9.32 -16.18 15.22
CA ASP A 221 -8.32 -15.67 16.16
C ASP A 221 -8.32 -14.14 16.24
N THR A 222 -8.35 -13.49 15.08
CA THR A 222 -8.36 -12.03 14.93
C THR A 222 -9.57 -11.40 15.63
N VAL A 223 -10.76 -11.97 15.46
CA VAL A 223 -11.98 -11.40 16.07
C VAL A 223 -12.08 -11.67 17.58
N ARG A 224 -11.28 -12.58 18.15
CA ARG A 224 -11.25 -12.80 19.60
C ARG A 224 -10.61 -11.64 20.35
N GLU A 225 -9.71 -10.91 19.70
CA GLU A 225 -9.03 -9.79 20.34
C GLU A 225 -9.93 -8.53 20.35
N PRO A 226 -10.32 -8.01 21.54
CA PRO A 226 -11.27 -6.90 21.61
C PRO A 226 -10.77 -5.61 20.96
N GLY A 227 -9.44 -5.42 20.91
CA GLY A 227 -8.81 -4.31 20.20
C GLY A 227 -9.13 -4.33 18.71
N VAL A 228 -8.88 -5.48 18.09
CA VAL A 228 -9.11 -5.69 16.66
C VAL A 228 -10.60 -5.63 16.33
N ALA A 229 -11.46 -6.26 17.13
CA ALA A 229 -12.90 -6.19 16.91
C ALA A 229 -13.46 -4.75 16.97
N ARG A 230 -12.97 -3.91 17.91
CA ARG A 230 -13.33 -2.49 17.99
C ARG A 230 -12.86 -1.71 16.77
N GLU A 231 -11.64 -1.97 16.32
CA GLU A 231 -11.02 -1.30 15.17
C GLU A 231 -11.74 -1.67 13.88
N LEU A 232 -11.98 -2.96 13.62
CA LEU A 232 -12.79 -3.42 12.50
C LEU A 232 -14.15 -2.75 12.49
N ALA A 233 -14.87 -2.76 13.62
CA ALA A 233 -16.18 -2.13 13.72
C ALA A 233 -16.14 -0.61 13.52
N HIS A 234 -15.01 0.05 13.84
CA HIS A 234 -14.79 1.46 13.53
C HIS A 234 -14.66 1.71 12.03
N TRP A 235 -14.14 0.77 11.25
CA TRP A 235 -13.95 0.88 9.80
C TRP A 235 -15.13 0.37 8.96
N LEU A 236 -16.16 -0.20 9.59
CA LEU A 236 -17.38 -0.60 8.89
C LEU A 236 -18.27 0.60 8.52
N ARG A 237 -18.83 0.56 7.30
CA ARG A 237 -19.68 1.58 6.68
C ARG A 237 -20.95 0.94 6.10
N LEU A 238 -21.69 0.19 6.92
CA LEU A 238 -22.73 -0.74 6.45
C LEU A 238 -24.03 -0.11 5.90
N HIS A 239 -24.13 1.22 5.79
CA HIS A 239 -25.33 1.85 5.24
C HIS A 239 -25.02 3.19 4.56
N PRO A 240 -25.64 3.50 3.41
CA PRO A 240 -25.39 4.71 2.62
C PRO A 240 -25.47 6.03 3.40
N SER A 241 -26.29 6.11 4.46
CA SER A 241 -26.36 7.33 5.29
C SER A 241 -25.14 7.53 6.22
N HIS A 242 -24.09 6.70 6.14
CA HIS A 242 -22.86 6.94 6.88
C HIS A 242 -22.10 8.08 6.19
N PRO A 243 -21.62 9.13 6.90
CA PRO A 243 -21.02 10.31 6.27
C PRO A 243 -19.74 10.05 5.47
N ARG A 244 -19.17 8.84 5.60
CA ARG A 244 -17.94 8.40 4.92
C ARG A 244 -18.15 7.17 4.03
N TYR A 245 -19.40 6.86 3.69
CA TYR A 245 -19.77 5.63 2.97
C TYR A 245 -19.02 5.44 1.63
N ASP A 246 -18.86 6.53 0.88
CA ASP A 246 -18.17 6.56 -0.42
C ASP A 246 -16.71 7.05 -0.31
N VAL A 247 -16.19 7.21 0.91
CA VAL A 247 -14.87 7.83 1.14
C VAL A 247 -13.85 6.80 1.61
N ASP A 248 -14.17 6.00 2.63
CA ASP A 248 -13.22 5.05 3.22
C ASP A 248 -13.93 3.85 3.85
N GLY A 249 -13.16 2.94 4.44
CA GLY A 249 -13.74 1.84 5.19
C GLY A 249 -14.37 0.75 4.31
N LEU A 250 -15.03 -0.18 4.97
CA LEU A 250 -15.68 -1.34 4.35
C LEU A 250 -17.19 -1.16 4.37
N ASN A 251 -17.78 -0.88 3.20
CA ASN A 251 -19.23 -0.78 3.06
C ASN A 251 -19.88 -2.14 2.74
N ASP A 252 -21.21 -2.19 2.82
CA ASP A 252 -22.00 -3.39 2.56
C ASP A 252 -21.79 -3.98 1.17
N ARG A 253 -21.63 -3.13 0.15
CA ARG A 253 -21.38 -3.55 -1.24
C ARG A 253 -20.06 -4.31 -1.36
N VAL A 254 -18.98 -3.77 -0.78
CA VAL A 254 -17.65 -4.40 -0.80
C VAL A 254 -17.63 -5.68 0.03
N LEU A 255 -18.41 -5.75 1.11
CA LEU A 255 -18.52 -6.94 1.95
C LEU A 255 -19.46 -8.01 1.39
N GLY A 256 -20.27 -7.69 0.37
CA GLY A 256 -21.29 -8.60 -0.16
C GLY A 256 -22.44 -8.88 0.83
N VAL A 257 -22.66 -7.98 1.80
CA VAL A 257 -23.70 -8.17 2.83
C VAL A 257 -25.05 -7.74 2.26
N PRO A 258 -26.12 -8.57 2.40
CA PRO A 258 -27.46 -8.17 1.96
C PRO A 258 -27.91 -6.85 2.61
N ALA A 259 -28.51 -5.95 1.82
CA ALA A 259 -28.86 -4.59 2.27
C ALA A 259 -29.73 -4.58 3.54
N VAL A 260 -30.63 -5.55 3.70
CA VAL A 260 -31.48 -5.69 4.89
C VAL A 260 -30.64 -6.00 6.14
N ALA A 261 -29.71 -6.96 6.04
CA ALA A 261 -28.81 -7.31 7.14
C ALA A 261 -27.87 -6.14 7.48
N ALA A 262 -27.36 -5.44 6.47
CA ALA A 262 -26.50 -4.29 6.62
C ALA A 262 -27.20 -3.12 7.35
N ARG A 263 -28.50 -2.87 7.06
CA ARG A 263 -29.32 -1.88 7.76
C ARG A 263 -29.41 -2.15 9.26
N PHE A 264 -29.69 -3.38 9.68
CA PHE A 264 -29.73 -3.74 11.10
C PHE A 264 -28.36 -3.62 11.76
N ALA A 265 -27.31 -4.10 11.09
CA ALA A 265 -25.94 -4.02 11.61
C ALA A 265 -25.41 -2.57 11.71
N SER A 266 -25.89 -1.66 10.85
CA SER A 266 -25.45 -0.25 10.83
C SER A 266 -25.76 0.53 12.11
N ALA A 267 -26.76 0.11 12.89
CA ALA A 267 -27.05 0.68 14.20
C ALA A 267 -25.88 0.49 15.18
N PHE A 268 -25.18 -0.65 15.08
CA PHE A 268 -24.06 -1.01 15.95
C PHE A 268 -22.74 -0.35 15.53
N THR A 269 -22.56 0.01 14.26
CA THR A 269 -21.32 0.66 13.80
C THR A 269 -21.31 2.16 14.10
N ARG A 270 -22.48 2.82 14.05
CA ARG A 270 -22.63 4.27 14.26
C ARG A 270 -22.58 4.69 15.73
N ASN A 271 -23.20 3.92 16.62
CA ASN A 271 -23.26 4.28 18.03
C ASN A 271 -22.11 3.61 18.77
N ARG A 272 -21.17 4.41 19.32
CA ARG A 272 -20.03 3.91 20.09
C ARG A 272 -20.45 2.96 21.21
N ARG A 273 -21.56 3.24 21.92
CA ARG A 273 -22.03 2.37 23.01
C ARG A 273 -22.53 1.01 22.51
N LEU A 274 -23.25 1.00 21.37
CA LEU A 274 -23.72 -0.23 20.75
C LEU A 274 -22.55 -1.04 20.16
N ARG A 275 -21.55 -0.36 19.58
CA ARG A 275 -20.31 -1.00 19.12
C ARG A 275 -19.58 -1.71 20.26
N GLU A 276 -19.38 -1.03 21.38
CA GLU A 276 -18.73 -1.59 22.58
C GLU A 276 -19.54 -2.74 23.20
N ALA A 277 -20.87 -2.68 23.13
CA ALA A 277 -21.73 -3.78 23.56
C ALA A 277 -21.58 -5.00 22.63
N ALA A 278 -21.65 -4.79 21.31
CA ALA A 278 -21.49 -5.85 20.31
C ALA A 278 -20.11 -6.52 20.41
N VAL A 279 -19.04 -5.75 20.55
CA VAL A 279 -17.68 -6.31 20.73
C VAL A 279 -17.64 -7.22 21.95
N ARG A 280 -18.18 -6.79 23.10
CA ARG A 280 -18.21 -7.62 24.33
C ARG A 280 -18.99 -8.93 24.20
N VAL A 281 -19.96 -8.99 23.29
CA VAL A 281 -20.74 -10.21 23.01
C VAL A 281 -19.95 -11.16 22.11
N VAL A 282 -19.23 -10.61 21.12
CA VAL A 282 -18.49 -11.41 20.12
C VAL A 282 -17.12 -11.85 20.63
N THR A 283 -16.50 -11.09 21.54
CA THR A 283 -15.23 -11.44 22.18
C THR A 283 -15.49 -12.06 23.55
N PRO A 284 -15.26 -13.37 23.77
CA PRO A 284 -15.45 -13.97 25.08
C PRO A 284 -14.53 -13.28 26.12
N ARG A 285 -15.05 -13.05 27.33
CA ARG A 285 -14.22 -12.60 28.46
C ARG A 285 -13.13 -13.65 28.70
N ARG A 286 -11.86 -13.28 28.53
CA ARG A 286 -10.76 -14.09 29.11
C ARG A 286 -11.02 -14.20 30.61
N GLY A 287 -11.40 -15.39 31.07
CA GLY A 287 -11.28 -15.74 32.48
C GLY A 287 -9.82 -15.52 32.88
N ALA A 288 -9.61 -14.93 34.05
CA ALA A 288 -8.28 -14.62 34.57
C ALA A 288 -7.39 -15.88 34.51
N VAL A 289 -6.44 -15.89 33.57
CA VAL A 289 -5.33 -16.85 33.62
C VAL A 289 -4.41 -16.34 34.71
N ALA A 290 -4.43 -17.00 35.87
CA ALA A 290 -3.53 -16.72 36.97
C ALA A 290 -2.07 -16.81 36.48
N PRO A 291 -1.16 -15.95 36.97
CA PRO A 291 0.24 -16.03 36.61
C PRO A 291 0.79 -17.40 37.01
N ARG A 292 1.32 -18.13 36.02
CA ARG A 292 1.95 -19.42 36.20
C ARG A 292 3.19 -19.19 37.05
N ALA A 293 3.14 -19.60 38.32
CA ALA A 293 4.26 -19.51 39.25
C ALA A 293 5.48 -20.19 38.63
N ALA A 294 6.56 -19.43 38.45
CA ALA A 294 7.86 -19.97 38.14
C ALA A 294 8.29 -20.86 39.30
N ARG A 295 8.23 -22.19 39.11
CA ARG A 295 9.00 -23.11 39.95
C ARG A 295 10.47 -22.92 39.59
N GLY A 296 11.14 -22.08 40.37
CA GLY A 296 12.59 -22.00 40.39
C GLY A 296 13.16 -23.38 40.71
N ALA A 297 14.11 -23.81 39.88
CA ALA A 297 14.99 -24.91 40.18
C ALA A 297 15.73 -24.60 41.49
N GLY A 298 15.47 -25.41 42.51
CA GLY A 298 16.29 -25.43 43.71
C GLY A 298 17.63 -26.06 43.37
N LEU A 299 18.66 -25.23 43.30
CA LEU A 299 20.03 -25.66 43.59
C LEU A 299 20.10 -25.98 45.09
N GLY A 300 20.35 -27.25 45.42
CA GLY A 300 20.60 -27.71 46.79
C GLY A 300 21.66 -28.81 46.73
N GLY A 301 22.83 -28.52 47.28
CA GLY A 301 23.99 -29.40 47.29
C GLY A 301 23.84 -30.65 48.16
N GLY A 302 24.74 -31.58 47.89
CA GLY A 302 24.97 -32.85 48.58
C GLY A 302 25.97 -33.66 47.77
#